data_AF-A0AAW2Z413-F1
#
_entry.id   AF-A0AAW2Z413-F1
#
_cell.length_a   1.000
_cell.length_b   1.000
_cell.length_c   1.000
_cell.angle_alpha   90.00
_cell.angle_beta   90.00
_cell.angle_gamma   90.00
#
_symmetry.space_group_name_H-M   'P 1'
#
loop_
_entity.id
_entity.type
_entity.pdbx_description
1 polymer ?
#
loop_
_entity_poly.entity_id
_entity_poly.type
_entity_poly.pdbx_seq_one_letter_code
_entity_poly.pdbx_strand_id
1 'polypeptide(L)'
;MMLRTNIVKQSGVVLLNQQQVREVRTITSRTKESAARNVLVVYRKLIKMIPWMQSAYFLPFESNMMRTQIRGAFDKHKNVKSKGVIDSLLTRALNDVEELQMHHKQRGHVFHFFENADRLGKPVSSIDFLKRQKNRVVSSELGLNITADNMAIVSEFLENPNPQVEKKFMDRFLELKNSSANQYKGIKIEKDYLERMEKMEKEAEEFPQAKFAPKAKFNFFDPPQ
;
A
#
# COMPACT_ATOMS: atom_id res chain seq x y z
N MET A 1 -32.14 42.19 -78.58
CA MET A 1 -31.34 41.01 -78.19
C MET A 1 -30.65 41.35 -76.86
N MET A 2 -31.12 40.84 -75.72
CA MET A 2 -30.73 39.53 -75.14
C MET A 2 -29.25 39.59 -74.66
N LEU A 3 -28.87 39.48 -73.38
CA LEU A 3 -29.46 38.83 -72.20
C LEU A 3 -28.95 39.47 -70.89
N ARG A 4 -29.81 39.43 -69.87
CA ARG A 4 -29.49 39.56 -68.44
C ARG A 4 -28.70 38.35 -67.98
N THR A 5 -27.73 38.50 -67.09
CA THR A 5 -27.44 37.48 -66.07
C THR A 5 -27.13 38.14 -64.72
N ASN A 6 -28.05 37.93 -63.80
CA ASN A 6 -27.91 38.22 -62.38
C ASN A 6 -26.77 37.38 -61.80
N ILE A 7 -25.72 38.03 -61.29
CA ILE A 7 -24.79 37.39 -60.35
C ILE A 7 -25.50 37.37 -58.99
N VAL A 8 -26.30 36.33 -58.82
CA VAL A 8 -27.01 36.03 -57.58
C VAL A 8 -26.00 35.59 -56.54
N LYS A 9 -25.93 36.38 -55.45
CA LYS A 9 -25.59 36.02 -54.07
C LYS A 9 -25.34 34.51 -53.84
N GLN A 10 -24.09 34.09 -53.86
CA GLN A 10 -23.67 32.76 -53.37
C GLN A 10 -22.92 32.82 -52.03
N SER A 11 -22.88 33.96 -51.36
CA SER A 11 -22.20 34.11 -50.06
C SER A 11 -22.99 33.59 -48.85
N GLY A 12 -24.21 33.07 -49.04
CA GLY A 12 -25.09 32.66 -47.94
C GLY A 12 -25.06 31.17 -47.57
N VAL A 13 -24.57 30.28 -48.45
CA VAL A 13 -24.70 28.82 -48.25
C VAL A 13 -23.44 28.18 -47.66
N VAL A 14 -22.30 28.86 -47.69
CA VAL A 14 -21.01 28.28 -47.25
C VAL A 14 -20.75 28.46 -45.73
N LEU A 15 -21.58 29.23 -45.02
CA LEU A 15 -21.35 29.57 -43.61
C LEU A 15 -22.13 28.72 -42.58
N LEU A 16 -22.87 27.69 -43.00
CA LEU A 16 -23.68 26.85 -42.10
C LEU A 16 -23.03 25.51 -41.72
N ASN A 17 -21.70 25.40 -41.77
CA ASN A 17 -21.00 24.16 -41.41
C ASN A 17 -19.87 24.33 -40.38
N GLN A 18 -19.80 25.47 -39.68
CA GLN A 18 -18.73 25.75 -38.71
C GLN A 18 -19.10 25.51 -37.24
N GLN A 19 -20.28 25.00 -36.92
CA GLN A 19 -20.68 24.79 -35.52
C GLN A 19 -21.28 23.41 -35.21
N GLN A 20 -20.88 22.37 -35.94
CA GLN A 20 -20.85 21.05 -35.31
C GLN A 20 -19.56 20.95 -34.50
N VAL A 21 -19.59 21.46 -33.25
CA VAL A 21 -18.61 21.06 -32.25
C VAL A 21 -18.70 19.54 -32.21
N ARG A 22 -17.73 18.84 -32.81
CA ARG A 22 -17.72 17.38 -32.86
C ARG A 22 -17.74 16.88 -31.42
N GLU A 23 -18.90 16.43 -30.97
CA GLU A 23 -19.03 15.87 -29.63
C GLU A 23 -18.16 14.62 -29.59
N VAL A 24 -17.05 14.72 -28.84
CA VAL A 24 -16.14 13.60 -28.67
C VAL A 24 -16.90 12.54 -27.88
N ARG A 25 -17.29 11.45 -28.57
CA ARG A 25 -17.88 10.28 -27.93
C ARG A 25 -16.87 9.73 -26.93
N THR A 26 -17.19 9.85 -25.66
CA THR A 26 -16.38 9.29 -24.58
C THR A 26 -16.91 7.92 -24.18
N ILE A 27 -16.04 7.09 -23.60
CA ILE A 27 -16.31 5.66 -23.39
C ILE A 27 -17.41 5.44 -22.35
N THR A 28 -17.49 6.27 -21.30
CA THR A 28 -18.33 5.96 -20.14
C THR A 28 -19.14 7.16 -19.64
N SER A 29 -18.53 8.33 -19.52
CA SER A 29 -19.20 9.50 -18.96
C SER A 29 -20.03 10.20 -20.04
N ARG A 30 -21.18 10.78 -19.71
CA ARG A 30 -21.96 11.64 -20.64
C ARG A 30 -21.72 13.13 -20.40
N THR A 31 -21.60 13.52 -19.14
CA THR A 31 -21.31 14.90 -18.72
C THR A 31 -20.06 14.94 -17.83
N LYS A 32 -19.58 16.14 -17.50
CA LYS A 32 -18.42 16.30 -16.60
C LYS A 32 -18.76 15.91 -15.16
N GLU A 33 -19.99 16.17 -14.74
CA GLU A 33 -20.50 15.82 -13.40
C GLU A 33 -20.57 14.29 -13.24
N SER A 34 -20.99 13.58 -14.29
CA SER A 34 -20.95 12.12 -14.34
C SER A 34 -19.52 11.59 -14.22
N ALA A 35 -18.56 12.20 -14.93
CA ALA A 35 -17.15 11.82 -14.83
C ALA A 35 -16.62 12.01 -13.41
N ALA A 36 -16.91 13.15 -12.77
CA ALA A 36 -16.49 13.42 -11.39
C ALA A 36 -17.07 12.40 -10.39
N ARG A 37 -18.35 12.02 -10.54
CA ARG A 37 -18.97 10.96 -9.72
C ARG A 37 -18.24 9.63 -9.90
N ASN A 38 -17.92 9.25 -11.13
CA ASN A 38 -17.24 8.00 -11.43
C ASN A 38 -15.83 7.97 -10.84
N VAL A 39 -15.09 9.09 -10.92
CA VAL A 39 -13.76 9.24 -10.28
C VAL A 39 -13.86 9.01 -8.77
N LEU A 40 -14.87 9.59 -8.10
CA LEU A 40 -15.09 9.39 -6.66
C LEU A 40 -15.41 7.94 -6.32
N VAL A 41 -16.17 7.24 -7.16
CA VAL A 41 -16.47 5.81 -6.97
C VAL A 41 -15.18 4.98 -7.01
N VAL A 42 -14.34 5.21 -8.02
CA VAL A 42 -13.07 4.48 -8.16
C VAL A 42 -12.11 4.80 -7.01
N TYR A 43 -12.01 6.07 -6.61
CA TYR A 43 -11.22 6.49 -5.46
C TYR A 43 -11.65 5.78 -4.17
N ARG A 44 -12.96 5.71 -3.90
CA ARG A 44 -13.50 4.99 -2.72
C ARG A 44 -13.23 3.49 -2.80
N LYS A 45 -13.36 2.87 -3.99
CA LYS A 45 -13.07 1.46 -4.21
C LYS A 45 -11.61 1.15 -3.85
N LEU A 46 -10.68 1.97 -4.32
CA LEU A 46 -9.25 1.85 -4.01
C LEU A 46 -8.96 1.97 -2.51
N ILE A 47 -9.48 3.01 -1.84
CA ILE A 47 -9.25 3.20 -0.40
C ILE A 47 -9.79 2.03 0.44
N LYS A 48 -10.96 1.52 0.07
CA LYS A 48 -11.57 0.36 0.75
C LYS A 48 -10.74 -0.92 0.57
N MET A 49 -10.04 -1.05 -0.55
CA MET A 49 -9.21 -2.21 -0.88
C MET A 49 -7.87 -2.23 -0.15
N ILE A 50 -7.41 -1.10 0.41
CA ILE A 50 -6.08 -0.99 1.05
C ILE A 50 -5.81 -2.06 2.12
N PRO A 51 -6.69 -2.28 3.13
CA PRO A 51 -6.41 -3.26 4.18
C PRO A 51 -6.24 -4.68 3.62
N TRP A 52 -7.05 -5.03 2.63
CA TRP A 52 -6.95 -6.31 1.92
C TRP A 52 -5.65 -6.42 1.11
N MET A 53 -5.28 -5.36 0.40
CA MET A 53 -4.03 -5.31 -0.36
C MET A 53 -2.80 -5.42 0.55
N GLN A 54 -2.83 -4.81 1.73
CA GLN A 54 -1.75 -4.89 2.70
C GLN A 54 -1.52 -6.33 3.17
N SER A 55 -2.58 -7.07 3.46
CA SER A 55 -2.51 -8.48 3.86
C SER A 55 -2.15 -9.41 2.69
N ALA A 56 -2.75 -9.20 1.52
CA ALA A 56 -2.54 -10.07 0.35
C ALA A 56 -1.11 -9.96 -0.22
N TYR A 57 -0.54 -8.75 -0.21
CA TYR A 57 0.78 -8.48 -0.76
C TYR A 57 1.89 -8.32 0.28
N PHE A 58 1.59 -8.53 1.57
CA PHE A 58 2.53 -8.38 2.68
C PHE A 58 3.32 -7.06 2.60
N LEU A 59 2.59 -5.94 2.46
CA LEU A 59 3.18 -4.62 2.30
C LEU A 59 3.58 -4.03 3.67
N PRO A 60 4.82 -3.56 3.84
CA PRO A 60 5.30 -3.02 5.11
C PRO A 60 4.89 -1.55 5.37
N PHE A 61 3.91 -1.02 4.65
CA PHE A 61 3.47 0.37 4.75
C PHE A 61 2.29 0.54 5.70
N GLU A 62 2.17 1.70 6.35
CA GLU A 62 0.97 2.04 7.11
C GLU A 62 -0.21 2.38 6.19
N SER A 63 -1.41 1.92 6.53
CA SER A 63 -2.64 2.20 5.76
C SER A 63 -2.88 3.68 5.52
N ASN A 64 -2.52 4.55 6.48
CA ASN A 64 -2.64 6.00 6.34
C ASN A 64 -1.69 6.56 5.27
N MET A 65 -0.44 6.09 5.24
CA MET A 65 0.54 6.48 4.21
C MET A 65 0.08 6.03 2.83
N MET A 66 -0.41 4.79 2.72
CA MET A 66 -0.96 4.26 1.46
C MET A 66 -2.14 5.10 0.95
N ARG A 67 -3.06 5.52 1.83
CA ARG A 67 -4.19 6.40 1.47
C ARG A 67 -3.71 7.75 0.94
N THR A 68 -2.74 8.36 1.61
CA THR A 68 -2.14 9.63 1.19
C THR A 68 -1.47 9.50 -0.17
N GLN A 69 -0.75 8.40 -0.42
CA GLN A 69 -0.11 8.16 -1.71
C GLN A 69 -1.13 8.00 -2.85
N ILE A 70 -2.21 7.24 -2.61
CA ILE A 70 -3.30 7.11 -3.58
C ILE A 70 -3.93 8.48 -3.84
N ARG A 71 -4.21 9.26 -2.79
CA ARG A 71 -4.72 10.63 -2.95
C ARG A 71 -3.78 11.48 -3.80
N GLY A 72 -2.48 11.44 -3.52
CA GLY A 72 -1.45 12.13 -4.31
C GLY A 72 -1.47 11.72 -5.79
N ALA A 73 -1.71 10.44 -6.10
CA ALA A 73 -1.84 9.97 -7.47
C ALA A 73 -3.06 10.57 -8.20
N PHE A 74 -4.20 10.73 -7.51
CA PHE A 74 -5.36 11.45 -8.08
C PHE A 74 -5.09 12.95 -8.21
N ASP A 75 -4.44 13.56 -7.23
CA ASP A 75 -4.12 14.99 -7.24
C ASP A 75 -3.16 15.37 -8.38
N LYS A 76 -2.25 14.48 -8.80
CA LYS A 76 -1.40 14.67 -10.00
C LYS A 76 -2.21 14.96 -11.27
N HIS A 77 -3.44 14.46 -11.35
CA HIS A 77 -4.32 14.63 -12.52
C HIS A 77 -5.44 15.65 -12.29
N LYS A 78 -5.40 16.43 -11.21
CA LYS A 78 -6.43 17.43 -10.86
C LYS A 78 -6.69 18.46 -11.98
N ASN A 79 -5.66 18.81 -12.75
CA ASN A 79 -5.74 19.85 -13.77
C ASN A 79 -6.31 19.37 -15.12
N VAL A 80 -6.65 18.09 -15.25
CA VAL A 80 -7.19 17.52 -16.49
C VAL A 80 -8.64 17.98 -16.67
N LYS A 81 -8.89 18.76 -17.73
CA LYS A 81 -10.24 19.30 -18.06
C LYS A 81 -10.98 18.49 -19.13
N SER A 82 -10.25 17.73 -19.94
CA SER A 82 -10.82 16.98 -21.06
C SER A 82 -11.49 15.71 -20.57
N LYS A 83 -12.78 15.58 -20.87
CA LYS A 83 -13.61 14.43 -20.46
C LYS A 83 -13.09 13.10 -21.03
N GLY A 84 -12.66 13.07 -22.29
CA GLY A 84 -12.11 11.85 -22.90
C GLY A 84 -10.84 11.37 -22.21
N VAL A 85 -9.99 12.31 -21.76
CA VAL A 85 -8.79 11.98 -20.99
C VAL A 85 -9.15 11.46 -19.61
N ILE A 86 -10.11 12.09 -18.92
CA ILE A 86 -10.61 11.62 -17.62
C ILE A 86 -11.13 10.19 -17.72
N ASP A 87 -11.97 9.88 -18.72
CA ASP A 87 -12.49 8.54 -18.93
C ASP A 87 -11.36 7.53 -19.21
N SER A 88 -10.35 7.90 -20.02
CA SER A 88 -9.21 7.01 -20.27
C SER A 88 -8.39 6.72 -19.01
N LEU A 89 -8.21 7.71 -18.12
CA LEU A 89 -7.53 7.54 -16.83
C LEU A 89 -8.36 6.68 -15.87
N LEU A 90 -9.67 6.87 -15.89
CA LEU A 90 -10.61 6.09 -15.09
C LEU A 90 -10.59 4.61 -15.49
N THR A 91 -10.62 4.31 -16.79
CA THR A 91 -10.53 2.93 -17.29
C THR A 91 -9.22 2.29 -16.88
N ARG A 92 -8.09 3.00 -16.97
CA ARG A 92 -6.79 2.48 -16.49
C ARG A 92 -6.81 2.16 -15.01
N ALA A 93 -7.36 3.05 -14.19
CA ALA A 93 -7.47 2.83 -12.75
C ALA A 93 -8.39 1.66 -12.40
N LEU A 94 -9.48 1.45 -13.15
CA LEU A 94 -10.36 0.29 -12.99
C LEU A 94 -9.66 -1.01 -13.36
N ASN A 95 -8.91 -1.03 -14.46
CA ASN A 95 -8.10 -2.19 -14.85
C ASN A 95 -7.04 -2.50 -13.78
N ASP A 96 -6.35 -1.49 -13.24
CA ASP A 96 -5.40 -1.70 -12.14
C ASP A 96 -6.09 -2.31 -10.91
N VAL A 97 -7.31 -1.89 -10.58
CA VAL A 97 -8.07 -2.50 -9.48
C VAL A 97 -8.40 -3.97 -9.76
N GLU A 98 -8.82 -4.30 -10.98
CA GLU A 98 -9.10 -5.69 -11.36
C GLU A 98 -7.84 -6.56 -11.34
N GLU A 99 -6.72 -6.05 -11.87
CA GLU A 99 -5.44 -6.74 -11.86
C GLU A 99 -4.92 -6.96 -10.43
N LEU A 100 -5.16 -6.02 -9.52
CA LEU A 100 -4.88 -6.20 -8.09
C LEU A 100 -5.78 -7.28 -7.49
N GLN A 101 -7.09 -7.23 -7.71
CA GLN A 101 -8.05 -8.19 -7.16
C GLN A 101 -7.82 -9.63 -7.65
N MET A 102 -7.47 -9.78 -8.92
CA MET A 102 -7.16 -11.07 -9.55
C MET A 102 -5.74 -11.55 -9.27
N HIS A 103 -4.94 -10.80 -8.50
CA HIS A 103 -3.53 -11.09 -8.25
C HIS A 103 -2.67 -11.20 -9.52
N HIS A 104 -3.06 -10.51 -10.59
CA HIS A 104 -2.26 -10.42 -11.81
C HIS A 104 -1.03 -9.52 -11.60
N LYS A 105 -1.13 -8.51 -10.73
CA LYS A 105 0.05 -7.77 -10.25
C LYS A 105 0.81 -8.60 -9.22
N GLN A 106 2.12 -8.70 -9.38
CA GLN A 106 3.02 -9.23 -8.33
C GLN A 106 3.31 -8.19 -7.24
N ARG A 107 3.75 -8.65 -6.06
CA ARG A 107 4.14 -7.81 -4.90
C ARG A 107 5.07 -6.66 -5.28
N GLY A 108 6.09 -6.90 -6.11
CA GLY A 108 7.05 -5.88 -6.51
C GLY A 108 6.41 -4.65 -7.19
N HIS A 109 5.41 -4.87 -8.03
CA HIS A 109 4.69 -3.78 -8.72
C HIS A 109 3.93 -2.90 -7.72
N VAL A 110 3.24 -3.53 -6.77
CA VAL A 110 2.47 -2.83 -5.74
C VAL A 110 3.43 -2.10 -4.79
N PHE A 111 4.52 -2.75 -4.40
CA PHE A 111 5.55 -2.17 -3.54
C PHE A 111 6.16 -0.91 -4.15
N HIS A 112 6.60 -0.97 -5.42
CA HIS A 112 7.21 0.17 -6.11
C HIS A 112 6.27 1.39 -6.23
N PHE A 113 4.96 1.16 -6.36
CA PHE A 113 3.98 2.26 -6.35
C PHE A 113 3.98 3.02 -5.01
N PHE A 114 4.12 2.30 -3.90
CA PHE A 114 4.09 2.83 -2.54
C PHE A 114 5.48 3.19 -1.98
N GLU A 115 6.57 2.78 -2.62
CA GLU A 115 7.94 3.11 -2.19
C GLU A 115 8.19 4.61 -2.07
N ASN A 116 7.56 5.42 -2.92
CA ASN A 116 7.63 6.87 -2.83
C ASN A 116 6.81 7.46 -1.66
N ALA A 117 5.87 6.69 -1.09
CA ALA A 117 5.13 7.10 0.10
C ALA A 117 6.04 7.10 1.35
N ASP A 118 7.05 6.22 1.40
CA ASP A 118 8.03 6.16 2.49
C ASP A 118 8.97 7.37 2.55
N ARG A 119 9.06 8.16 1.48
CA ARG A 119 9.81 9.42 1.52
C ARG A 119 9.11 10.50 2.37
N LEU A 120 7.82 10.33 2.66
CA LEU A 120 7.03 11.22 3.52
C LEU A 120 7.03 10.81 5.00
N GLY A 121 7.56 9.62 5.34
CA GLY A 121 7.71 9.16 6.72
C GLY A 121 8.65 7.96 6.76
N LYS A 122 9.74 8.06 7.53
CA LYS A 122 10.86 7.10 7.62
C LYS A 122 10.39 5.64 7.45
N PRO A 123 11.06 4.81 6.62
CA PRO A 123 10.66 3.42 6.43
C PRO A 123 10.66 2.71 7.78
N VAL A 124 9.51 2.13 8.13
CA VAL A 124 9.42 1.24 9.28
C VAL A 124 10.29 0.03 8.93
N SER A 125 11.35 -0.21 9.71
CA SER A 125 12.25 -1.35 9.44
C SER A 125 11.44 -2.65 9.37
N SER A 126 11.86 -3.61 8.55
CA SER A 126 11.17 -4.92 8.46
C SER A 126 10.98 -5.57 9.84
N ILE A 127 11.90 -5.30 10.78
CA ILE A 127 11.84 -5.72 12.18
C ILE A 127 10.69 -5.04 12.92
N ASP A 128 10.51 -3.73 12.74
CA ASP A 128 9.43 -2.97 13.37
C ASP A 128 8.05 -3.32 12.80
N PHE A 129 7.96 -3.67 11.51
CA PHE A 129 6.74 -4.23 10.92
C PHE A 129 6.38 -5.57 11.56
N LEU A 130 7.34 -6.50 11.68
CA LEU A 130 7.12 -7.80 12.31
C LEU A 130 6.72 -7.66 13.79
N LYS A 131 7.34 -6.72 14.54
CA LYS A 131 6.94 -6.39 15.91
C LYS A 131 5.50 -5.86 15.99
N ARG A 132 5.10 -4.98 15.05
CA ARG A 132 3.72 -4.47 14.96
C ARG A 132 2.71 -5.56 14.61
N GLN A 133 3.03 -6.47 13.68
CA GLN A 133 2.17 -7.61 13.34
C GLN A 133 2.00 -8.55 14.54
N LYS A 134 3.10 -8.86 15.24
CA LYS A 134 3.07 -9.64 16.47
C LYS A 134 2.15 -8.99 17.52
N ASN A 135 2.28 -7.68 17.75
CA ASN A 135 1.44 -6.96 18.71
C ASN A 135 -0.05 -6.93 18.32
N ARG A 136 -0.37 -6.90 17.02
CA ARG A 136 -1.76 -6.88 16.53
C ARG A 136 -2.46 -8.22 16.76
N VAL A 137 -1.77 -9.32 16.46
CA VAL A 137 -2.25 -10.69 16.70
C VAL A 137 -2.39 -10.96 18.20
N VAL A 138 -1.39 -10.54 18.99
CA VAL A 138 -1.38 -10.60 20.46
C VAL A 138 -2.57 -9.85 21.05
N SER A 139 -2.91 -8.64 20.58
CA SER A 139 -4.05 -7.88 21.11
C SER A 139 -5.43 -8.49 20.79
N SER A 140 -5.59 -9.16 19.64
CA SER A 140 -6.85 -9.81 19.28
C SER A 140 -7.02 -11.21 19.87
N GLU A 141 -5.92 -11.92 20.12
CA GLU A 141 -5.94 -13.29 20.62
C GLU A 141 -5.87 -13.39 22.15
N LEU A 142 -5.36 -12.37 22.84
CA LEU A 142 -5.18 -12.45 24.30
C LEU A 142 -6.36 -11.99 25.14
N GLY A 143 -7.40 -11.35 24.58
CA GLY A 143 -8.56 -10.91 25.37
C GLY A 143 -8.18 -10.11 26.64
N LEU A 144 -7.00 -9.46 26.62
CA LEU A 144 -6.47 -8.75 27.78
C LEU A 144 -7.25 -7.44 27.89
N ASN A 145 -8.32 -7.48 28.68
CA ASN A 145 -8.76 -6.31 29.42
C ASN A 145 -7.57 -5.88 30.28
N ILE A 146 -6.71 -5.00 29.74
CA ILE A 146 -5.66 -4.36 30.50
C ILE A 146 -6.39 -3.46 31.50
N THR A 147 -6.66 -4.00 32.69
CA THR A 147 -7.25 -3.26 33.79
C THR A 147 -6.34 -2.10 34.15
N ALA A 148 -6.93 -0.94 34.46
CA ALA A 148 -6.22 0.31 34.73
C ALA A 148 -5.08 0.16 35.76
N ASP A 149 -5.24 -0.77 36.70
CA ASP A 149 -4.27 -1.11 37.74
C ASP A 149 -2.91 -1.57 37.18
N ASN A 150 -2.91 -2.25 36.03
CA ASN A 150 -1.66 -2.73 35.41
C ASN A 150 -0.85 -1.59 34.76
N MET A 151 -1.51 -0.51 34.32
CA MET A 151 -0.85 0.68 33.79
C MET A 151 -0.36 1.62 34.92
N ALA A 152 -1.06 1.62 36.05
CA ALA A 152 -0.67 2.39 37.24
C ALA A 152 0.67 1.90 37.83
N ILE A 153 0.87 0.59 37.94
CA ILE A 153 2.12 0.02 38.48
C ILE A 153 3.31 0.30 37.53
N VAL A 154 3.08 0.26 36.22
CA VAL A 154 4.12 0.57 35.22
C VAL A 154 4.49 2.06 35.23
N SER A 155 3.51 2.95 35.38
CA SER A 155 3.76 4.39 35.49
C SER A 155 4.45 4.75 36.82
N GLU A 156 4.03 4.15 37.93
CA GLU A 156 4.66 4.34 39.25
C GLU A 156 6.12 3.87 39.28
N PHE A 157 6.44 2.74 38.62
CA PHE A 157 7.83 2.26 38.50
C PHE A 157 8.72 3.18 37.66
N LEU A 158 8.18 3.76 36.58
CA LEU A 158 8.92 4.67 35.71
C LEU A 158 9.18 6.04 36.36
N GLU A 159 8.29 6.47 37.26
CA GLU A 159 8.41 7.75 37.95
C GLU A 159 9.30 7.66 39.20
N ASN A 160 9.28 6.54 39.94
CA ASN A 160 10.11 6.34 41.13
C ASN A 160 10.59 4.88 41.25
N PRO A 161 11.82 4.55 40.83
CA PRO A 161 12.38 3.21 40.96
C PRO A 161 12.78 2.93 42.42
N ASN A 162 11.78 2.68 43.26
CA ASN A 162 11.94 2.20 44.62
C ASN A 162 12.00 0.65 44.59
N PRO A 163 12.96 0.01 45.29
CA PRO A 163 13.09 -1.46 45.32
C PRO A 163 11.81 -2.18 45.74
N GLN A 164 10.89 -1.54 46.47
CA GLN A 164 9.60 -2.13 46.82
C GLN A 164 8.61 -2.18 45.63
N VAL A 165 8.63 -1.15 44.78
CA VAL A 165 7.79 -1.07 43.57
C VAL A 165 8.35 -2.02 42.50
N GLU A 166 9.68 -2.12 42.40
CA GLU A 166 10.34 -3.09 41.53
C GLU A 166 9.96 -4.53 41.90
N LYS A 167 9.96 -4.87 43.19
CA LYS A 167 9.54 -6.19 43.65
C LYS A 167 8.08 -6.48 43.31
N LYS A 168 7.17 -5.53 43.55
CA LYS A 168 5.75 -5.65 43.16
C LYS A 168 5.56 -5.82 41.66
N PHE A 169 6.33 -5.07 40.86
CA PHE A 169 6.33 -5.17 39.41
C PHE A 169 6.83 -6.55 38.95
N MET A 170 7.95 -7.03 39.49
CA MET A 170 8.53 -8.32 39.15
C MET A 170 7.64 -9.50 39.56
N ASP A 171 7.04 -9.44 40.75
CA ASP A 171 6.10 -10.48 41.24
C ASP A 171 4.87 -10.56 40.32
N ARG A 172 4.31 -9.40 39.92
CA ARG A 172 3.17 -9.33 39.01
C ARG A 172 3.52 -9.76 37.58
N PHE A 173 4.71 -9.42 37.12
CA PHE A 173 5.24 -9.88 35.83
C PHE A 173 5.41 -11.40 35.80
N LEU A 174 5.90 -12.00 36.88
CA LEU A 174 6.02 -13.45 37.02
C LEU A 174 4.64 -14.13 37.02
N GLU A 175 3.66 -13.55 37.71
CA GLU A 175 2.28 -14.04 37.76
C GLU A 175 1.64 -14.04 36.36
N LEU A 176 1.80 -12.95 35.60
CA LEU A 176 1.32 -12.86 34.21
C LEU A 176 2.01 -13.86 33.29
N LYS A 177 3.33 -14.05 33.44
CA LYS A 177 4.10 -15.03 32.67
C LYS A 177 3.63 -16.46 32.93
N ASN A 178 3.38 -16.79 34.20
CA ASN A 178 2.89 -18.12 34.59
C ASN A 178 1.44 -18.35 34.15
N SER A 179 0.62 -17.30 34.12
CA SER A 179 -0.76 -17.35 33.62
C SER A 179 -0.81 -17.52 32.10
N SER A 180 0.08 -16.86 31.34
CA SER A 180 0.16 -17.04 29.88
C SER A 180 0.71 -18.42 29.52
N ALA A 181 1.69 -18.95 30.27
CA ALA A 181 2.26 -20.27 30.03
C ALA A 181 1.23 -21.42 30.12
N ASN A 182 0.16 -21.26 30.93
CA ASN A 182 -0.94 -22.23 30.97
C ASN A 182 -1.92 -22.09 29.81
N GLN A 183 -1.97 -20.95 29.13
CA GLN A 183 -2.84 -20.68 27.99
C GLN A 183 -2.27 -21.26 26.67
N TYR A 184 -0.94 -21.42 26.58
CA TYR A 184 -0.24 -21.96 25.39
C TYR A 184 -0.01 -23.47 25.40
N LYS A 185 -0.37 -24.20 26.47
CA LYS A 185 -0.23 -25.68 26.55
C LYS A 185 -1.03 -26.47 25.50
N GLY A 186 -1.91 -25.81 24.72
CA GLY A 186 -2.73 -26.44 23.67
C GLY A 186 -2.26 -26.22 22.23
N ILE A 187 -1.27 -25.36 21.96
CA ILE A 187 -0.89 -25.00 20.58
C ILE A 187 0.33 -25.81 20.17
N LYS A 188 0.11 -26.94 19.48
CA LYS A 188 1.12 -27.88 18.94
C LYS A 188 2.06 -27.29 17.85
N ILE A 189 2.25 -25.97 17.79
CA ILE A 189 3.00 -25.31 16.70
C ILE A 189 4.47 -25.06 17.10
N GLU A 190 4.82 -25.10 18.38
CA GLU A 190 6.15 -24.66 18.83
C GLU A 190 7.29 -25.66 18.58
N LYS A 191 7.07 -26.98 18.73
CA LYS A 191 8.16 -27.95 18.60
C LYS A 191 8.72 -28.04 17.17
N ASP A 192 7.85 -28.15 16.16
CA ASP A 192 8.27 -28.23 14.76
C ASP A 192 8.98 -26.96 14.27
N TYR A 193 8.61 -25.79 14.80
CA TYR A 193 9.24 -24.52 14.45
C TYR A 193 10.62 -24.36 15.09
N LEU A 194 10.75 -24.72 16.37
CA LEU A 194 12.02 -24.71 17.08
C LEU A 194 13.02 -25.71 16.49
N GLU A 195 12.56 -26.92 16.16
CA GLU A 195 13.41 -27.94 15.50
C GLU A 195 13.86 -27.50 14.10
N ARG A 196 12.99 -26.82 13.33
CA ARG A 196 13.38 -26.24 12.04
C ARG A 196 14.41 -25.12 12.17
N MET A 197 14.31 -24.29 13.20
CA MET A 197 15.26 -23.20 13.44
C MET A 197 16.63 -23.73 13.85
N GLU A 198 16.69 -24.71 14.77
CA GLU A 198 17.96 -25.37 15.14
C GLU A 198 18.60 -26.09 13.95
N LYS A 199 17.79 -26.68 13.07
CA LYS A 199 18.29 -27.32 11.85
C LYS A 199 18.91 -26.30 10.89
N MET A 200 18.26 -25.14 10.70
CA MET A 200 18.81 -24.07 9.86
C MET A 200 20.09 -23.45 10.44
N GLU A 201 20.21 -23.34 11.77
CA GLU A 201 21.44 -22.86 12.40
C GLU A 201 22.60 -23.85 12.22
N LYS A 202 22.36 -25.16 12.38
CA LYS A 202 23.37 -26.19 12.12
C LYS A 202 23.78 -26.25 10.65
N GLU A 203 22.82 -26.12 9.74
CA GLU A 203 23.10 -26.06 8.29
C GLU A 203 23.90 -24.79 7.94
N ALA A 204 23.65 -23.65 8.61
CA ALA A 204 24.43 -22.43 8.42
C ALA A 204 25.87 -22.52 8.94
N GLU A 205 26.11 -23.31 9.99
CA GLU A 205 27.46 -23.61 10.51
C GLU A 205 28.23 -24.59 9.63
N GLU A 206 27.55 -25.49 8.90
CA GLU A 206 28.17 -26.49 8.03
C GLU A 206 28.60 -25.96 6.65
N PHE A 207 28.20 -24.75 6.24
CA PHE A 207 28.78 -24.13 5.04
C PHE A 207 30.19 -23.62 5.36
N PRO A 208 31.27 -24.26 4.88
CA PRO A 208 32.59 -23.66 4.99
C PRO A 208 32.50 -22.31 4.30
N GLN A 209 32.96 -21.25 4.98
CA GLN A 209 33.03 -19.91 4.41
C GLN A 209 33.77 -20.00 3.07
N ALA A 210 33.00 -20.11 1.98
CA ALA A 210 33.54 -20.08 0.64
C ALA A 210 34.13 -18.69 0.54
N LYS A 211 35.47 -18.63 0.60
CA LYS A 211 36.25 -17.42 0.41
C LYS A 211 35.71 -16.77 -0.85
N PHE A 212 34.91 -15.72 -0.69
CA PHE A 212 34.42 -14.93 -1.81
C PHE A 212 35.67 -14.36 -2.46
N ALA A 213 36.11 -15.01 -3.55
CA ALA A 213 37.11 -14.42 -4.42
C ALA A 213 36.57 -13.06 -4.85
N PRO A 214 37.34 -11.97 -4.73
CA PRO A 214 36.88 -10.65 -5.14
C PRO A 214 36.49 -10.73 -6.61
N LYS A 215 35.22 -10.51 -6.91
CA LYS A 215 34.69 -10.51 -8.26
C LYS A 215 35.55 -9.58 -9.11
N ALA A 216 36.09 -10.11 -10.20
CA ALA A 216 36.84 -9.34 -11.18
C ALA A 216 36.01 -8.10 -11.58
N LYS A 217 36.66 -6.94 -11.59
CA LYS A 217 36.05 -5.66 -12.01
C LYS A 217 35.64 -5.80 -13.47
N PHE A 218 34.34 -5.99 -13.70
CA PHE A 218 33.76 -5.98 -15.03
C PHE A 218 33.65 -4.52 -15.47
N ASN A 219 34.61 -4.05 -16.27
CA ASN A 219 34.58 -2.70 -16.84
C ASN A 219 33.56 -2.69 -17.99
N PHE A 220 32.47 -1.96 -17.82
CA PHE A 220 31.34 -1.88 -18.75
C PHE A 220 31.63 -1.04 -20.02
N PHE A 221 32.90 -0.73 -20.31
CA PHE A 221 33.29 0.31 -21.28
C PHE A 221 34.42 -0.08 -22.24
N ASP A 222 34.52 -1.36 -22.61
CA ASP A 222 35.35 -1.74 -23.75
C ASP A 222 34.51 -1.71 -25.04
N PRO A 223 34.89 -0.90 -26.05
CA PRO A 223 34.16 -0.85 -27.32
C PRO A 223 34.37 -2.14 -28.12
N PRO A 224 33.36 -2.58 -28.89
CA PRO A 224 33.44 -3.82 -29.66
C PRO A 224 34.49 -3.72 -30.78
N GLN A 225 35.29 -4.77 -30.93
CA GLN A 225 36.13 -5.02 -32.11
C GLN A 225 35.29 -5.54 -33.28
#